data_AF-A0A1X0U2Y9-F1
#
_entry.id   AF-A0A1X0U2Y9-F1
#
_cell.length_a   1.000
_cell.length_b   1.000
_cell.length_c   1.000
_cell.angle_alpha   90.00
_cell.angle_beta   90.00
_cell.angle_gamma   90.00
#
_symmetry.space_group_name_H-M   'P 1'
#
loop_
_entity.id
_entity.type
_entity.pdbx_description
1 polymer ?
#
loop_
_entity_poly.entity_id
_entity_poly.type
_entity_poly.pdbx_seq_one_letter_code
_entity_poly.pdbx_strand_id
1 'polypeptide(L)'
;MAYISAKNKTPKEIADFFIKKIGLVFNQRWWGKWERSSIVLSNTGSLLIKDVKQNGFIFDLIVQNGAYLGILENEYAKFISQNEAIFEEGESKIKFVKIKDGIQIEPINCQNLCGIGTYFDSIYEFQKDIFTFYGNIIDDFVLSKIYALITKDKKHDLENYSPESKWEDFLKCFGSSSAYIDNLDDFKATIIDAFIPGFYSDYATILMVDDNKEIWGAYSDVEKVYYFTTEQRYKNKIPKTIENWASRFKTTDIIYLD
;
A
#
# COMPACT_ATOMS: atom_id res chain seq x y z
N MET A 1 -2.00 -17.10 -22.69
CA MET A 1 -0.58 -17.43 -22.43
C MET A 1 0.29 -16.41 -23.13
N ALA A 2 1.07 -15.60 -22.40
CA ALA A 2 1.97 -14.61 -23.01
C ALA A 2 3.31 -15.28 -23.40
N TYR A 3 3.68 -15.20 -24.68
CA TYR A 3 4.99 -15.59 -25.20
C TYR A 3 6.04 -14.54 -24.80
N ILE A 4 7.20 -14.98 -24.34
CA ILE A 4 8.34 -14.11 -24.05
C ILE A 4 9.35 -14.29 -25.19
N SER A 5 9.62 -13.21 -25.92
CA SER A 5 10.74 -13.19 -26.86
C SER A 5 12.05 -13.06 -26.09
N ALA A 6 12.88 -14.11 -26.16
CA ALA A 6 14.21 -14.14 -25.55
C ALA A 6 15.28 -13.42 -26.40
N LYS A 7 14.94 -12.94 -27.60
CA LYS A 7 15.91 -12.45 -28.59
C LYS A 7 16.80 -11.29 -28.10
N ASN A 8 16.34 -10.51 -27.10
CA ASN A 8 17.06 -9.35 -26.56
C ASN A 8 17.17 -9.36 -25.02
N LYS A 9 17.03 -10.53 -24.37
CA LYS A 9 17.14 -10.64 -22.92
C LYS A 9 18.34 -11.47 -22.53
N THR A 10 19.12 -10.99 -21.59
CA THR A 10 20.21 -11.74 -20.97
C THR A 10 19.65 -12.93 -20.18
N PRO A 11 20.46 -13.99 -19.97
CA PRO A 11 20.06 -15.11 -19.13
C PRO A 11 19.58 -14.70 -17.73
N LYS A 12 20.18 -13.65 -17.15
CA LYS A 12 19.77 -13.07 -15.87
C LYS A 12 18.37 -12.46 -15.94
N GLU A 13 18.07 -11.64 -16.95
CA GLU A 13 16.75 -11.02 -17.11
C GLU A 13 15.63 -12.03 -17.38
N ILE A 14 15.96 -13.16 -18.03
CA ILE A 14 15.03 -14.28 -18.20
C ILE A 14 14.78 -14.95 -16.85
N ALA A 15 15.85 -15.26 -16.09
CA ALA A 15 15.74 -15.86 -14.77
C ALA A 15 14.96 -14.96 -13.79
N ASP A 16 15.29 -13.66 -13.71
CA ASP A 16 14.62 -12.67 -12.87
C ASP A 16 13.13 -12.56 -13.23
N PHE A 17 12.80 -12.60 -14.54
CA PHE A 17 11.40 -12.64 -14.98
C PHE A 17 10.68 -13.89 -14.49
N PHE A 18 11.30 -15.07 -14.60
CA PHE A 18 10.68 -16.31 -14.12
C PHE A 18 10.56 -16.32 -12.60
N ILE A 19 11.60 -15.92 -11.85
CA ILE A 19 11.59 -15.79 -10.39
C ILE A 19 10.46 -14.85 -9.94
N LYS A 20 10.30 -13.71 -10.62
CA LYS A 20 9.18 -12.77 -10.37
C LYS A 20 7.82 -13.36 -10.71
N LYS A 21 7.71 -14.09 -11.83
CA LYS A 21 6.45 -14.67 -12.31
C LYS A 21 5.98 -15.89 -11.49
N ILE A 22 6.90 -16.71 -11.01
CA ILE A 22 6.61 -17.88 -10.16
C ILE A 22 6.53 -17.52 -8.67
N GLY A 23 6.69 -16.24 -8.31
CA GLY A 23 6.61 -15.78 -6.93
C GLY A 23 7.73 -16.29 -6.03
N LEU A 24 8.90 -16.65 -6.59
CA LEU A 24 10.09 -17.03 -5.81
C LEU A 24 10.87 -15.81 -5.28
N VAL A 25 10.42 -14.60 -5.58
CA VAL A 25 10.96 -13.39 -4.96
C VAL A 25 10.44 -13.34 -3.53
N PHE A 26 11.35 -13.44 -2.56
CA PHE A 26 11.06 -13.22 -1.15
C PHE A 26 10.28 -11.91 -1.00
N ASN A 27 9.13 -11.92 -0.32
CA ASN A 27 8.36 -10.70 -0.17
C ASN A 27 9.15 -9.71 0.71
N GLN A 28 9.76 -8.71 0.07
CA GLN A 28 10.54 -7.67 0.75
C GLN A 28 9.65 -6.58 1.36
N ARG A 29 8.36 -6.55 1.01
CA ARG A 29 7.43 -5.51 1.44
C ARG A 29 7.09 -5.68 2.91
N TRP A 30 7.25 -4.63 3.71
CA TRP A 30 6.68 -4.56 5.06
C TRP A 30 5.27 -3.97 5.05
N TRP A 31 5.05 -2.94 4.23
CA TRP A 31 3.77 -2.23 4.16
C TRP A 31 2.63 -3.16 3.74
N GLY A 32 1.45 -2.94 4.31
CA GLY A 32 0.19 -3.57 3.88
C GLY A 32 -0.47 -4.41 4.96
N LYS A 33 -1.50 -5.15 4.54
CA LYS A 33 -2.29 -6.02 5.41
C LYS A 33 -1.68 -7.42 5.46
N TRP A 34 -1.65 -7.99 6.65
CA TRP A 34 -1.17 -9.33 6.94
C TRP A 34 -2.20 -10.04 7.81
N GLU A 35 -2.57 -11.26 7.47
CA GLU A 35 -3.59 -12.00 8.21
C GLU A 35 -2.97 -13.21 8.89
N ARG A 36 -3.41 -13.49 10.11
CA ARG A 36 -2.96 -14.61 10.91
C ARG A 36 -3.26 -15.92 10.17
N SER A 37 -2.23 -16.75 9.99
CA SER A 37 -2.39 -18.13 9.55
C SER A 37 -2.91 -18.97 10.71
N SER A 38 -4.22 -19.24 10.73
CA SER A 38 -4.87 -20.02 11.78
C SER A 38 -5.85 -21.03 11.18
N ILE A 39 -5.78 -22.27 11.66
CA ILE A 39 -6.77 -23.30 11.33
C ILE A 39 -8.07 -23.16 12.15
N VAL A 40 -8.04 -22.37 13.22
CA VAL A 40 -9.19 -22.16 14.13
C VAL A 40 -9.86 -20.85 13.73
N LEU A 41 -11.08 -20.93 13.17
CA LEU A 41 -11.80 -19.76 12.64
C LEU A 41 -12.18 -18.73 13.70
N SER A 42 -12.33 -19.15 14.96
CA SER A 42 -12.57 -18.22 16.08
C SER A 42 -11.30 -17.53 16.56
N ASN A 43 -10.13 -17.92 16.04
CA ASN A 43 -8.83 -17.33 16.36
C ASN A 43 -8.29 -16.62 15.11
N THR A 44 -8.56 -15.33 15.01
CA THR A 44 -8.17 -14.49 13.88
C THR A 44 -7.17 -13.43 14.34
N GLY A 45 -6.49 -12.82 13.39
CA GLY A 45 -5.67 -11.66 13.69
C GLY A 45 -5.27 -10.95 12.41
N SER A 46 -5.26 -9.63 12.46
CA SER A 46 -4.88 -8.76 11.37
C SER A 46 -3.76 -7.84 11.82
N LEU A 47 -2.74 -7.71 11.00
CA LEU A 47 -1.64 -6.77 11.16
C LEU A 47 -1.67 -5.84 9.95
N LEU A 48 -1.87 -4.55 10.18
CA LEU A 48 -1.69 -3.52 9.17
C LEU A 48 -0.39 -2.79 9.45
N ILE A 49 0.58 -2.88 8.54
CA ILE A 49 1.80 -2.07 8.59
C ILE A 49 1.63 -0.87 7.67
N LYS A 50 1.81 0.33 8.22
CA LYS A 50 1.68 1.63 7.55
C LYS A 50 2.83 2.55 7.97
N ASP A 51 3.00 3.67 7.27
CA ASP A 51 4.04 4.67 7.55
C ASP A 51 5.46 4.08 7.75
N VAL A 52 5.89 3.26 6.80
CA VAL A 52 7.24 2.67 6.77
C VAL A 52 8.27 3.75 6.45
N LYS A 53 9.24 3.89 7.35
CA LYS A 53 10.36 4.84 7.29
C LYS A 53 11.68 4.08 7.39
N GLN A 54 12.80 4.82 7.29
CA GLN A 54 14.13 4.21 7.33
C GLN A 54 14.40 3.47 8.66
N ASN A 55 13.81 3.93 9.75
CA ASN A 55 14.11 3.44 11.10
C ASN A 55 13.03 2.50 11.66
N GLY A 56 11.91 2.33 10.98
CA GLY A 56 10.79 1.54 11.51
C GLY A 56 9.49 1.81 10.77
N PHE A 57 8.38 1.38 11.34
CA PHE A 57 7.04 1.55 10.78
C PHE A 57 5.99 1.74 11.88
N ILE A 58 4.84 2.27 11.49
CA ILE A 58 3.63 2.28 12.33
C ILE A 58 2.82 1.02 12.03
N PHE A 59 2.17 0.44 13.03
CA PHE A 59 1.31 -0.72 12.82
C PHE A 59 0.04 -0.67 13.67
N ASP A 60 -0.97 -1.36 13.15
CA ASP A 60 -2.14 -1.78 13.91
C ASP A 60 -2.12 -3.31 13.99
N LEU A 61 -2.29 -3.88 15.18
CA LEU A 61 -2.33 -5.32 15.42
C LEU A 61 -3.58 -5.67 16.21
N ILE A 62 -4.49 -6.40 15.56
CA ILE A 62 -5.75 -6.85 16.14
C ILE A 62 -5.72 -8.37 16.19
N VAL A 63 -6.09 -8.95 17.32
CA VAL A 63 -6.23 -10.40 17.50
C VAL A 63 -7.55 -10.71 18.19
N GLN A 64 -8.21 -11.78 17.76
CA GLN A 64 -9.44 -12.24 18.36
C GLN A 64 -9.31 -13.74 18.65
N ASN A 65 -9.77 -14.15 19.83
CA ASN A 65 -9.91 -15.56 20.18
C ASN A 65 -11.27 -15.80 20.84
N GLY A 66 -12.25 -16.27 20.07
CA GLY A 66 -13.64 -16.34 20.50
C GLY A 66 -14.20 -14.94 20.78
N ALA A 67 -14.60 -14.69 22.03
CA ALA A 67 -15.10 -13.38 22.48
C ALA A 67 -13.98 -12.45 23.02
N TYR A 68 -12.74 -12.94 23.11
CA TYR A 68 -11.61 -12.15 23.59
C TYR A 68 -10.97 -11.38 22.44
N LEU A 69 -10.59 -10.13 22.71
CA LEU A 69 -10.08 -9.19 21.73
C LEU A 69 -8.83 -8.49 22.29
N GLY A 70 -7.78 -8.42 21.49
CA GLY A 70 -6.55 -7.69 21.76
C GLY A 70 -6.27 -6.71 20.62
N ILE A 71 -5.98 -5.46 20.95
CA ILE A 71 -5.81 -4.37 19.99
C ILE A 71 -4.59 -3.54 20.37
N LEU A 72 -3.72 -3.29 19.40
CA LEU A 72 -2.71 -2.24 19.42
C LEU A 72 -2.93 -1.40 18.16
N GLU A 73 -3.07 -0.08 18.31
CA GLU A 73 -3.40 0.83 17.21
C GLU A 73 -2.38 1.97 17.14
N ASN A 74 -1.88 2.25 15.94
CA ASN A 74 -0.92 3.31 15.65
C ASN A 74 0.38 3.21 16.46
N GLU A 75 0.81 1.98 16.77
CA GLU A 75 2.04 1.74 17.52
C GLU A 75 3.28 1.78 16.62
N TYR A 76 4.45 2.07 17.19
CA TYR A 76 5.69 2.19 16.44
C TYR A 76 6.66 1.03 16.69
N ALA A 77 7.00 0.29 15.63
CA ALA A 77 8.05 -0.72 15.67
C ALA A 77 9.32 -0.19 15.00
N LYS A 78 10.46 -0.32 15.68
CA LYS A 78 11.77 0.10 15.18
C LYS A 78 12.48 -1.05 14.47
N PHE A 79 13.04 -0.79 13.29
CA PHE A 79 13.92 -1.75 12.62
C PHE A 79 15.20 -1.97 13.44
N ILE A 80 15.53 -3.24 13.67
CA ILE A 80 16.80 -3.68 14.26
C ILE A 80 17.70 -4.36 13.23
N SER A 81 17.11 -4.89 12.16
CA SER A 81 17.81 -5.37 10.97
C SER A 81 16.88 -5.26 9.74
N GLN A 82 17.36 -5.67 8.56
CA GLN A 82 16.54 -5.68 7.34
C GLN A 82 15.25 -6.53 7.50
N ASN A 83 15.33 -7.61 8.26
CA ASN A 83 14.26 -8.59 8.40
C ASN A 83 13.64 -8.58 9.80
N GLU A 84 14.00 -7.64 10.66
CA GLU A 84 13.52 -7.64 12.04
C GLU A 84 13.17 -6.23 12.52
N ALA A 85 12.03 -6.13 13.20
CA ALA A 85 11.61 -4.93 13.91
C ALA A 85 11.14 -5.28 15.33
N ILE A 86 11.20 -4.31 16.23
CA ILE A 86 10.75 -4.47 17.62
C ILE A 86 9.87 -3.28 18.02
N PHE A 87 8.74 -3.60 18.63
CA PHE A 87 7.97 -2.68 19.47
C PHE A 87 8.25 -2.99 20.94
N GLU A 88 8.41 -1.96 21.77
CA GLU A 88 8.64 -2.10 23.22
C GLU A 88 7.73 -1.15 24.00
N GLU A 89 7.02 -1.68 25.00
CA GLU A 89 6.23 -0.90 25.95
C GLU A 89 6.44 -1.46 27.36
N GLY A 90 7.16 -0.71 28.19
CA GLY A 90 7.60 -1.17 29.51
C GLY A 90 8.45 -2.42 29.41
N GLU A 91 8.03 -3.50 30.09
CA GLU A 91 8.69 -4.82 30.04
C GLU A 91 8.21 -5.70 28.88
N SER A 92 7.16 -5.27 28.17
CA SER A 92 6.59 -6.01 27.05
C SER A 92 7.30 -5.67 25.76
N LYS A 93 7.57 -6.68 24.93
CA LYS A 93 8.18 -6.50 23.61
C LYS A 93 7.50 -7.37 22.58
N ILE A 94 7.33 -6.84 21.38
CA ILE A 94 6.86 -7.60 20.22
C ILE A 94 7.96 -7.57 19.18
N LYS A 95 8.51 -8.75 18.87
CA LYS A 95 9.47 -8.90 17.78
C LYS A 95 8.73 -9.32 16.51
N PHE A 96 8.98 -8.59 15.42
CA PHE A 96 8.49 -8.91 14.09
C PHE A 96 9.65 -9.47 13.28
N VAL A 97 9.54 -10.70 12.80
CA VAL A 97 10.58 -11.37 12.01
C VAL A 97 10.04 -11.67 10.63
N LYS A 98 10.67 -11.09 9.61
CA LYS A 98 10.34 -11.32 8.21
C LYS A 98 10.75 -12.73 7.81
N ILE A 99 9.77 -13.51 7.39
CA ILE A 99 9.97 -14.83 6.79
C ILE A 99 9.47 -14.81 5.35
N LYS A 100 9.72 -15.89 4.61
CA LYS A 100 9.54 -15.93 3.15
C LYS A 100 8.22 -15.34 2.65
N ASP A 101 7.11 -15.77 3.24
CA ASP A 101 5.75 -15.43 2.81
C ASP A 101 4.94 -14.71 3.91
N GLY A 102 5.59 -14.24 4.97
CA GLY A 102 4.90 -13.70 6.14
C GLY A 102 5.79 -12.95 7.13
N ILE A 103 5.17 -12.54 8.24
CA ILE A 103 5.83 -11.97 9.40
C ILE A 103 5.51 -12.87 10.59
N GLN A 104 6.54 -13.46 11.19
CA GLN A 104 6.41 -14.11 12.49
C GLN A 104 6.38 -13.02 13.56
N ILE A 105 5.35 -13.06 14.42
CA ILE A 105 5.27 -12.20 15.59
C ILE A 105 5.66 -13.02 16.82
N GLU A 106 6.63 -12.54 17.59
CA GLU A 106 7.12 -13.19 18.82
C GLU A 106 6.95 -12.22 20.00
N PRO A 107 5.88 -12.36 20.81
CA PRO A 107 5.66 -11.52 21.98
C PRO A 107 6.51 -11.98 23.18
N ILE A 108 7.03 -11.04 23.94
CA ILE A 108 7.79 -11.23 25.18
C ILE A 108 7.08 -10.41 26.27
N ASN A 109 6.59 -11.08 27.31
CA ASN A 109 5.88 -10.47 28.45
C ASN A 109 4.61 -9.66 28.10
N CYS A 110 4.02 -9.85 26.92
CA CYS A 110 2.86 -9.07 26.44
C CYS A 110 1.49 -9.47 27.02
N GLN A 111 1.42 -10.22 28.12
CA GLN A 111 0.13 -10.69 28.68
C GLN A 111 -0.81 -9.54 29.02
N ASN A 112 -0.25 -8.43 29.50
CA ASN A 112 -1.02 -7.23 29.84
C ASN A 112 -1.39 -6.39 28.61
N LEU A 113 -0.61 -6.47 27.52
CA LEU A 113 -0.87 -5.74 26.28
C LEU A 113 -1.92 -6.42 25.41
N CYS A 114 -1.85 -7.74 25.31
CA CYS A 114 -2.72 -8.49 24.42
C CYS A 114 -4.15 -8.61 24.97
N GLY A 115 -4.30 -8.56 26.30
CA GLY A 115 -5.54 -8.88 26.98
C GLY A 115 -5.65 -10.36 27.34
N ILE A 116 -6.50 -10.66 28.32
CA ILE A 116 -6.70 -12.04 28.79
C ILE A 116 -7.37 -12.86 27.69
N GLY A 117 -6.83 -14.05 27.40
CA GLY A 117 -7.43 -15.03 26.47
C GLY A 117 -7.02 -14.86 25.01
N THR A 118 -6.26 -13.83 24.68
CA THR A 118 -5.67 -13.59 23.35
C THR A 118 -4.15 -13.73 23.39
N TYR A 119 -3.54 -13.83 22.22
CA TYR A 119 -2.10 -13.86 22.06
C TYR A 119 -1.72 -13.31 20.69
N PHE A 120 -0.60 -12.61 20.59
CA PHE A 120 -0.08 -12.08 19.32
C PHE A 120 0.75 -13.09 18.52
N ASP A 121 1.28 -14.13 19.17
CA ASP A 121 2.15 -15.14 18.55
C ASP A 121 1.47 -15.87 17.38
N SER A 122 2.03 -15.72 16.18
CA SER A 122 1.68 -16.47 14.98
C SER A 122 2.54 -16.00 13.79
N ILE A 123 2.45 -16.75 12.69
CA ILE A 123 2.77 -16.25 11.36
C ILE A 123 1.56 -15.44 10.83
N TYR A 124 1.85 -14.25 10.30
CA TYR A 124 0.91 -13.41 9.57
C TYR A 124 1.30 -13.41 8.10
N GLU A 125 0.41 -13.87 7.24
CA GLU A 125 0.62 -14.02 5.80
C GLU A 125 0.23 -12.76 5.05
N PHE A 126 1.05 -12.37 4.06
CA PHE A 126 0.81 -11.17 3.29
C PHE A 126 -0.49 -11.26 2.49
N GLN A 127 -1.36 -10.27 2.65
CA GLN A 127 -2.51 -10.09 1.78
C GLN A 127 -2.09 -9.33 0.53
N LYS A 128 -1.94 -10.04 -0.59
CA LYS A 128 -1.55 -9.45 -1.87
C LYS A 128 -2.54 -8.37 -2.29
N ASP A 129 -2.01 -7.18 -2.57
CA ASP A 129 -2.73 -6.06 -3.14
C ASP A 129 -2.30 -5.80 -4.59
N ILE A 130 -2.97 -4.83 -5.24
CA ILE A 130 -2.63 -4.39 -6.60
C ILE A 130 -1.18 -3.90 -6.73
N PHE A 131 -0.64 -3.27 -5.68
CA PHE A 131 0.71 -2.73 -5.71
C PHE A 131 1.78 -3.81 -5.75
N THR A 132 1.44 -5.06 -5.44
CA THR A 132 2.35 -6.21 -5.63
C THR A 132 2.85 -6.31 -7.08
N PHE A 133 2.03 -5.90 -8.05
CA PHE A 133 2.40 -5.89 -9.47
C PHE A 133 3.30 -4.70 -9.87
N TYR A 134 3.28 -3.63 -9.06
CA TYR A 134 4.03 -2.39 -9.28
C TYR A 134 5.26 -2.25 -8.36
N GLY A 135 5.72 -3.33 -7.72
CA GLY A 135 6.77 -3.28 -6.70
C GLY A 135 8.15 -2.75 -7.14
N ASN A 136 8.38 -2.56 -8.44
CA ASN A 136 9.58 -1.88 -8.96
C ASN A 136 9.47 -0.35 -9.00
N ILE A 137 8.27 0.19 -8.81
CA ILE A 137 7.95 1.63 -8.84
C ILE A 137 7.44 2.05 -7.46
N ILE A 138 6.56 1.24 -6.89
CA ILE A 138 5.87 1.53 -5.63
C ILE A 138 6.40 0.60 -4.54
N ASP A 139 7.36 1.11 -3.78
CA ASP A 139 7.91 0.45 -2.59
C ASP A 139 7.19 0.90 -1.30
N ASP A 140 7.64 0.37 -0.15
CA ASP A 140 7.05 0.66 1.16
C ASP A 140 6.98 2.16 1.48
N PHE A 141 7.97 2.94 1.06
CA PHE A 141 8.02 4.38 1.33
C PHE A 141 7.01 5.13 0.46
N VAL A 142 6.94 4.76 -0.82
CA VAL A 142 5.96 5.33 -1.76
C VAL A 142 4.55 4.99 -1.28
N LEU A 143 4.28 3.74 -0.92
CA LEU A 143 2.97 3.32 -0.38
C LEU A 143 2.60 4.08 0.88
N SER A 144 3.56 4.27 1.78
CA SER A 144 3.35 5.03 3.01
C SER A 144 2.95 6.48 2.73
N LYS A 145 3.62 7.14 1.77
CA LYS A 145 3.29 8.50 1.33
C LYS A 145 1.90 8.55 0.67
N ILE A 146 1.58 7.63 -0.25
CA ILE A 146 0.26 7.59 -0.92
C ILE A 146 -0.85 7.38 0.11
N TYR A 147 -0.70 6.38 0.98
CA TYR A 147 -1.69 6.08 2.02
C TYR A 147 -1.92 7.33 2.89
N ALA A 148 -0.85 7.94 3.42
CA ALA A 148 -0.95 9.13 4.25
C ALA A 148 -1.60 10.33 3.55
N LEU A 149 -1.39 10.52 2.25
CA LEU A 149 -2.04 11.60 1.48
C LEU A 149 -3.54 11.34 1.28
N ILE A 150 -3.93 10.10 1.00
CA ILE A 150 -5.32 9.73 0.72
C ILE A 150 -6.16 9.67 2.00
N THR A 151 -5.58 9.13 3.07
CA THR A 151 -6.24 8.96 4.37
C THR A 151 -6.05 10.17 5.28
N LYS A 152 -5.49 11.27 4.78
CA LYS A 152 -5.28 12.49 5.57
C LYS A 152 -6.63 13.02 6.06
N ASP A 153 -6.74 13.18 7.38
CA ASP A 153 -7.95 13.64 8.05
C ASP A 153 -8.16 15.15 7.82
N LYS A 154 -8.71 15.46 6.65
CA LYS A 154 -9.43 16.69 6.40
C LYS A 154 -10.88 16.28 6.18
N LYS A 155 -11.76 16.70 7.10
CA LYS A 155 -13.19 16.79 6.89
C LYS A 155 -13.47 17.66 5.66
N HIS A 156 -13.28 17.11 4.47
CA HIS A 156 -13.98 17.58 3.29
C HIS A 156 -15.42 17.18 3.52
N ASP A 157 -16.35 18.12 3.38
CA ASP A 157 -17.80 18.01 3.62
C ASP A 157 -18.47 16.89 2.78
N LEU A 158 -18.11 15.65 3.06
CA LEU A 158 -18.54 14.45 2.36
C LEU A 158 -19.31 13.62 3.40
N GLU A 159 -20.61 13.47 3.16
CA GLU A 159 -21.44 12.52 3.90
C GLU A 159 -20.79 11.12 3.78
N ASN A 160 -20.49 10.48 4.93
CA ASN A 160 -19.82 9.17 5.07
C ASN A 160 -18.28 9.14 4.96
N TYR A 161 -17.58 10.19 5.36
CA TYR A 161 -16.12 10.19 5.46
C TYR A 161 -15.60 9.16 6.50
N SER A 162 -14.84 8.16 6.03
CA SER A 162 -13.84 7.43 6.84
C SER A 162 -12.52 7.39 6.07
N PRO A 163 -11.35 7.55 6.74
CA PRO A 163 -10.05 7.43 6.07
C PRO A 163 -9.89 6.11 5.31
N GLU A 164 -10.41 5.01 5.88
CA GLU A 164 -10.38 3.67 5.30
C GLU A 164 -11.20 3.59 4.01
N SER A 165 -12.39 4.21 3.96
CA SER A 165 -13.24 4.19 2.77
C SER A 165 -12.60 4.90 1.58
N LYS A 166 -11.87 6.01 1.79
CA LYS A 166 -11.14 6.67 0.70
C LYS A 166 -9.99 5.84 0.15
N TRP A 167 -9.30 5.10 1.02
CA TRP A 167 -8.29 4.16 0.57
C TRP A 167 -8.90 3.05 -0.30
N GLU A 168 -10.06 2.54 0.09
CA GLU A 168 -10.80 1.56 -0.72
C GLU A 168 -11.32 2.15 -2.04
N ASP A 169 -11.80 3.40 -2.03
CA ASP A 169 -12.22 4.14 -3.23
C ASP A 169 -11.06 4.43 -4.20
N PHE A 170 -9.86 4.59 -3.68
CA PHE A 170 -8.67 4.65 -4.51
C PHE A 170 -8.32 3.28 -5.08
N LEU A 171 -8.33 2.22 -4.26
CA LEU A 171 -8.00 0.86 -4.68
C LEU A 171 -8.96 0.32 -5.75
N LYS A 172 -10.26 0.62 -5.67
CA LYS A 172 -11.26 0.20 -6.68
C LYS A 172 -10.99 0.79 -8.06
N CYS A 173 -10.16 1.82 -8.18
CA CYS A 173 -9.84 2.44 -9.46
C CYS A 173 -8.76 1.68 -10.25
N PHE A 174 -8.17 0.64 -9.66
CA PHE A 174 -7.21 -0.22 -10.32
C PHE A 174 -7.86 -1.51 -10.86
N GLY A 175 -7.76 -1.75 -12.18
CA GLY A 175 -8.20 -3.01 -12.79
C GLY A 175 -7.31 -3.48 -13.92
N SER A 176 -7.27 -2.72 -15.00
CA SER A 176 -6.33 -2.85 -16.11
C SER A 176 -5.38 -1.65 -16.13
N SER A 177 -4.21 -1.81 -16.75
CA SER A 177 -3.29 -0.69 -17.00
C SER A 177 -3.29 -0.32 -18.48
N SER A 178 -3.09 0.97 -18.76
CA SER A 178 -2.80 1.46 -20.11
C SER A 178 -1.39 1.05 -20.50
N ALA A 179 -1.21 0.54 -21.72
CA ALA A 179 0.10 0.06 -22.17
C ALA A 179 1.14 1.18 -22.31
N TYR A 180 0.70 2.42 -22.55
CA TYR A 180 1.58 3.57 -22.73
C TYR A 180 0.82 4.88 -22.50
N ILE A 181 1.42 5.78 -21.74
CA ILE A 181 0.97 7.17 -21.56
C ILE A 181 2.21 8.07 -21.65
N ASP A 182 2.12 9.14 -22.43
CA ASP A 182 3.19 10.12 -22.56
C ASP A 182 3.25 11.02 -21.33
N ASN A 183 4.46 11.30 -20.86
CA ASN A 183 4.70 12.36 -19.90
C ASN A 183 4.77 13.71 -20.62
N LEU A 184 3.79 14.57 -20.37
CA LEU A 184 3.66 15.90 -20.98
C LEU A 184 4.35 17.00 -20.14
N ASP A 185 4.85 16.64 -18.96
CA ASP A 185 5.56 17.54 -18.06
C ASP A 185 7.06 17.58 -18.37
N ASP A 186 7.74 18.60 -17.84
CA ASP A 186 9.18 18.84 -18.03
C ASP A 186 10.07 18.09 -17.02
N PHE A 187 9.47 17.38 -16.07
CA PHE A 187 10.15 16.52 -15.11
C PHE A 187 10.00 15.05 -15.47
N LYS A 188 10.99 14.24 -15.11
CA LYS A 188 10.98 12.80 -15.35
C LYS A 188 10.19 12.07 -14.27
N ALA A 189 9.20 11.27 -14.66
CA ALA A 189 8.45 10.40 -13.76
C ALA A 189 8.10 9.08 -14.46
N THR A 190 7.99 8.01 -13.67
CA THR A 190 7.37 6.75 -14.12
C THR A 190 5.87 6.85 -13.88
N ILE A 191 5.07 6.52 -14.89
CA ILE A 191 3.61 6.69 -14.86
C ILE A 191 2.92 5.34 -14.81
N ILE A 192 1.93 5.23 -13.93
CA ILE A 192 0.97 4.12 -13.85
C ILE A 192 -0.40 4.73 -14.12
N ASP A 193 -0.99 4.44 -15.29
CA ASP A 193 -2.40 4.74 -15.59
C ASP A 193 -3.18 3.42 -15.56
N ALA A 194 -4.19 3.37 -14.70
CA ALA A 194 -5.03 2.21 -14.50
C ALA A 194 -6.51 2.59 -14.49
N PHE A 195 -7.37 1.64 -14.83
CA PHE A 195 -8.80 1.84 -14.93
C PHE A 195 -9.56 0.52 -14.77
N ILE A 196 -10.84 0.60 -14.44
CA ILE A 196 -11.70 -0.59 -14.42
C ILE A 196 -12.16 -0.94 -15.85
N PRO A 197 -11.99 -2.20 -16.29
CA PRO A 197 -12.50 -2.65 -17.59
C PRO A 197 -14.00 -2.33 -17.73
N GLY A 198 -14.36 -1.63 -18.82
CA GLY A 198 -15.74 -1.20 -19.07
C GLY A 198 -16.14 0.13 -18.41
N PHE A 199 -15.32 0.69 -17.53
CA PHE A 199 -15.59 1.95 -16.80
C PHE A 199 -14.41 2.93 -16.89
N TYR A 200 -13.76 2.99 -18.05
CA TYR A 200 -12.57 3.81 -18.29
C TYR A 200 -12.77 5.30 -17.96
N SER A 201 -14.00 5.80 -18.13
CA SER A 201 -14.38 7.20 -17.87
C SER A 201 -15.02 7.45 -16.51
N ASP A 202 -15.05 6.47 -15.61
CA ASP A 202 -15.69 6.61 -14.29
C ASP A 202 -14.74 6.20 -13.16
N TYR A 203 -14.08 5.05 -13.30
CA TYR A 203 -13.18 4.49 -12.29
C TYR A 203 -11.79 4.31 -12.87
N ALA A 204 -10.90 5.24 -12.51
CA ALA A 204 -9.55 5.20 -13.00
C ALA A 204 -8.58 5.94 -12.09
N THR A 205 -7.30 5.66 -12.23
CA THR A 205 -6.24 6.29 -11.47
C THR A 205 -5.01 6.53 -12.33
N ILE A 206 -4.31 7.61 -12.02
CA ILE A 206 -2.99 7.89 -12.53
C ILE A 206 -2.05 8.15 -11.36
N LEU A 207 -0.87 7.52 -11.38
CA LEU A 207 0.23 7.80 -10.45
C LEU A 207 1.46 8.13 -11.26
N MET A 208 2.10 9.24 -10.95
CA MET A 208 3.41 9.62 -11.43
C MET A 208 4.37 9.58 -10.23
N VAL A 209 5.47 8.84 -10.36
CA VAL A 209 6.50 8.74 -9.32
C VAL A 209 7.87 9.04 -9.91
N ASP A 210 8.57 10.02 -9.36
CA ASP A 210 9.92 10.37 -9.80
C ASP A 210 11.02 9.54 -9.11
N ASP A 211 12.27 9.75 -9.52
CA ASP A 211 13.43 9.07 -8.96
C ASP A 211 13.68 9.43 -7.47
N ASN A 212 13.13 10.54 -6.97
CA ASN A 212 13.18 10.97 -5.56
C ASN A 212 12.00 10.45 -4.73
N LYS A 213 11.13 9.61 -5.32
CA LYS A 213 9.89 9.13 -4.70
C LYS A 213 8.91 10.26 -4.37
N GLU A 214 8.96 11.35 -5.13
CA GLU A 214 7.90 12.34 -5.17
C GLU A 214 6.75 11.81 -6.02
N ILE A 215 5.53 12.11 -5.57
CA ILE A 215 4.30 11.52 -6.10
C ILE A 215 3.39 12.63 -6.60
N TRP A 216 2.81 12.42 -7.77
CA TRP A 216 1.62 13.12 -8.25
C TRP A 216 0.60 12.06 -8.60
N GLY A 217 -0.54 12.07 -7.92
CA GLY A 217 -1.56 11.07 -8.08
C GLY A 217 -2.92 11.68 -8.28
N ALA A 218 -3.74 11.00 -9.05
CA ALA A 218 -5.17 11.28 -9.09
C ALA A 218 -5.97 9.99 -9.25
N TYR A 219 -7.21 10.01 -8.81
CA TYR A 219 -8.19 8.98 -9.14
C TYR A 219 -9.58 9.57 -9.36
N SER A 220 -10.32 8.94 -10.26
CA SER A 220 -11.71 9.26 -10.58
C SER A 220 -12.61 8.23 -9.94
N ASP A 221 -13.62 8.71 -9.25
CA ASP A 221 -14.73 7.92 -8.73
C ASP A 221 -16.03 8.53 -9.22
N VAL A 222 -16.53 7.99 -10.34
CA VAL A 222 -17.70 8.48 -11.07
C VAL A 222 -17.53 9.94 -11.51
N GLU A 223 -18.17 10.90 -10.84
CA GLU A 223 -18.17 12.32 -11.20
C GLU A 223 -17.14 13.16 -10.43
N LYS A 224 -16.25 12.55 -9.64
CA LYS A 224 -15.25 13.30 -8.86
C LYS A 224 -13.85 12.83 -9.19
N VAL A 225 -12.95 13.79 -9.41
CA VAL A 225 -11.51 13.52 -9.50
C VAL A 225 -10.85 13.99 -8.23
N TYR A 226 -10.14 13.08 -7.55
CA TYR A 226 -9.35 13.40 -6.38
C TYR A 226 -7.88 13.48 -6.77
N TYR A 227 -7.22 14.55 -6.38
CA TYR A 227 -5.80 14.79 -6.67
C TYR A 227 -5.01 14.86 -5.37
N PHE A 228 -3.79 14.33 -5.39
CA PHE A 228 -2.86 14.37 -4.28
C PHE A 228 -1.41 14.43 -4.75
N THR A 229 -0.55 15.09 -3.96
CA THR A 229 0.89 15.14 -4.26
C THR A 229 1.76 15.25 -3.02
N THR A 230 3.01 14.80 -3.12
CA THR A 230 4.03 15.11 -2.11
C THR A 230 4.79 16.39 -2.45
N GLU A 231 4.74 16.85 -3.70
CA GLU A 231 5.48 18.02 -4.16
C GLU A 231 4.71 19.30 -3.84
N GLN A 232 5.27 20.08 -2.91
CA GLN A 232 4.76 21.38 -2.46
C GLN A 232 4.35 22.35 -3.58
N ARG A 233 5.09 22.43 -4.68
CA ARG A 233 4.82 23.31 -5.85
C ARG A 233 3.56 22.90 -6.61
N TYR A 234 3.14 21.65 -6.47
CA TYR A 234 2.00 21.07 -7.18
C TYR A 234 0.77 20.87 -6.28
N LYS A 235 0.78 21.35 -5.03
CA LYS A 235 -0.38 21.25 -4.13
C LYS A 235 -1.64 21.96 -4.62
N ASN A 236 -1.46 23.04 -5.38
CA ASN A 236 -2.56 23.82 -5.97
C ASN A 236 -2.44 23.90 -7.50
N LYS A 237 -1.68 22.96 -8.09
CA LYS A 237 -1.41 22.93 -9.52
C LYS A 237 -1.27 21.49 -9.96
N ILE A 238 -2.08 21.09 -10.92
CA ILE A 238 -2.06 19.74 -11.45
C ILE A 238 -1.00 19.66 -12.57
N PRO A 239 -0.15 18.62 -12.63
CA PRO A 239 0.75 18.39 -13.75
C PRO A 239 -0.02 18.24 -15.07
N LYS A 240 0.58 18.67 -16.19
CA LYS A 240 -0.05 18.63 -17.52
C LYS A 240 -0.49 17.23 -17.92
N THR A 241 0.31 16.23 -17.53
CA THR A 241 0.00 14.83 -17.78
C THR A 241 -1.30 14.41 -17.09
N ILE A 242 -1.49 14.82 -15.82
CA ILE A 242 -2.70 14.53 -15.06
C ILE A 242 -3.88 15.38 -15.54
N GLU A 243 -3.66 16.63 -15.96
CA GLU A 243 -4.71 17.46 -16.59
C GLU A 243 -5.24 16.81 -17.88
N ASN A 244 -4.33 16.34 -18.74
CA ASN A 244 -4.70 15.64 -19.98
C ASN A 244 -5.37 14.28 -19.70
N TRP A 245 -4.93 13.57 -18.66
CA TRP A 245 -5.62 12.37 -18.19
C TRP A 245 -7.03 12.71 -17.69
N ALA A 246 -7.18 13.79 -16.93
CA ALA A 246 -8.44 14.21 -16.33
C ALA A 246 -9.46 14.70 -17.36
N SER A 247 -9.02 15.23 -18.51
CA SER A 247 -9.91 15.75 -19.56
C SER A 247 -10.83 14.70 -20.20
N ARG A 248 -10.61 13.41 -19.92
CA ARG A 248 -11.49 12.31 -20.37
C ARG A 248 -12.73 12.13 -19.51
N PHE A 249 -12.73 12.70 -18.30
CA PHE A 249 -13.85 12.65 -17.38
C PHE A 249 -14.76 13.85 -17.63
N LYS A 250 -16.08 13.66 -17.50
CA LYS A 250 -17.08 14.72 -17.74
C LYS A 250 -17.17 15.73 -16.59
N THR A 251 -16.37 15.57 -15.54
CA THR A 251 -16.45 16.38 -14.33
C THR A 251 -15.59 17.64 -14.39
N THR A 252 -16.09 18.69 -13.76
CA THR A 252 -15.35 19.94 -13.51
C THR A 252 -14.73 19.98 -12.12
N ASP A 253 -15.06 19.03 -11.25
CA ASP A 253 -14.79 19.11 -9.82
C ASP A 253 -13.58 18.25 -9.45
N ILE A 254 -12.44 18.93 -9.30
CA ILE A 254 -11.20 18.32 -8.80
C ILE A 254 -11.03 18.64 -7.31
N ILE A 255 -10.91 17.61 -6.50
CA ILE A 255 -10.80 17.68 -5.04
C ILE A 255 -9.34 17.41 -4.65
N TYR A 256 -8.68 18.41 -4.06
CA TYR A 256 -7.32 18.30 -3.54
C TYR A 256 -7.34 17.64 -2.15
N LEU A 257 -6.61 16.55 -1.96
CA LEU A 257 -6.62 15.77 -0.71
C LEU A 257 -5.59 16.25 0.32
N ASP A 258 -4.51 16.92 -0.09
CA ASP A 258 -3.36 17.23 0.79
C ASP A 258 -3.23 18.69 1.25
#